data_AF-A0A1W1UK66-F1
#
_entry.id   AF-A0A1W1UK66-F1
#
_cell.length_a   1.000
_cell.length_b   1.000
_cell.length_c   1.000
_cell.angle_alpha   90.00
_cell.angle_beta   90.00
_cell.angle_gamma   90.00
#
_symmetry.space_group_name_H-M   'P 1'
#
loop_
_entity.id
_entity.type
_entity.pdbx_description
1 polymer ?
#
loop_
_entity_poly.entity_id
_entity_poly.type
_entity_poly.pdbx_seq_one_letter_code
_entity_poly.pdbx_strand_id
1 'polypeptide(L)' 'MKDYPLTTEHGRQRLVTAALRMAQGGHLMPKAYERMLLDQFVRGTLTLDEVIACLEAQEHE' A
#
# COMPACT_ATOMS: atom_id res chain seq x y z
N MET A 1 7.01 0.81 -24.75
CA MET A 1 6.05 0.44 -23.70
C MET A 1 6.49 1.20 -22.45
N LYS A 2 5.69 2.13 -21.96
CA LYS A 2 6.10 3.00 -20.84
C LYS A 2 5.79 2.23 -19.56
N ASP A 3 6.81 1.61 -18.96
CA ASP A 3 6.67 0.90 -17.70
C ASP A 3 6.08 1.84 -16.65
N TYR A 4 4.80 1.64 -16.32
CA TYR A 4 4.19 2.35 -15.21
C TYR A 4 4.96 1.94 -13.95
N PRO A 5 5.52 2.87 -13.17
CA PRO A 5 6.40 2.55 -12.04
C PRO A 5 5.72 1.75 -10.92
N LEU A 6 4.44 1.40 -11.07
CA LEU A 6 3.66 0.55 -10.17
C LEU A 6 3.59 -0.92 -10.64
N THR A 7 4.04 -1.25 -11.85
CA THR A 7 3.99 -2.62 -12.38
C THR A 7 5.08 -3.52 -11.79
N THR A 8 6.20 -2.93 -11.34
CA THR A 8 7.30 -3.69 -10.74
C THR A 8 7.24 -3.65 -9.22
N GLU A 9 7.60 -4.75 -8.59
CA GLU A 9 7.70 -4.86 -7.13
C GLU A 9 8.62 -3.78 -6.54
N HIS A 10 9.78 -3.55 -7.16
CA HIS A 10 10.71 -2.51 -6.71
C HIS A 10 10.11 -1.10 -6.81
N GLY A 11 9.30 -0.84 -7.84
CA GLY A 11 8.57 0.41 -8.00
C GLY A 11 7.51 0.62 -6.92
N ARG A 12 6.71 -0.42 -6.62
CA ARG A 12 5.74 -0.42 -5.51
C ARG A 12 6.42 -0.25 -4.16
N GLN A 13 7.53 -0.96 -3.91
CA GLN A 13 8.31 -0.85 -2.67
C GLN A 13 8.80 0.59 -2.43
N ARG A 14 9.33 1.25 -3.48
CA ARG A 14 9.79 2.64 -3.39
C ARG A 14 8.63 3.59 -3.06
N LEU A 15 7.47 3.40 -3.67
CA LEU A 15 6.30 4.22 -3.43
C LEU A 15 5.77 4.05 -2.01
N VAL A 16 5.59 2.81 -1.54
CA VAL A 16 5.15 2.51 -0.17
C VAL A 16 6.14 3.07 0.85
N THR A 17 7.44 2.89 0.63
CA THR A 17 8.48 3.45 1.53
C THR A 17 8.41 4.97 1.61
N ALA A 18 8.19 5.67 0.49
CA ALA A 18 8.05 7.12 0.48
C ALA A 18 6.79 7.57 1.24
N ALA A 19 5.66 6.91 1.01
CA ALA A 19 4.41 7.20 1.72
C ALA A 19 4.54 6.98 3.23
N LEU A 20 5.15 5.87 3.66
CA LEU A 20 5.38 5.58 5.08
C LEU A 20 6.31 6.60 5.75
N ARG A 21 7.32 7.09 5.03
CA ARG A 21 8.19 8.18 5.54
C ARG A 21 7.43 9.48 5.72
N MET A 22 6.51 9.82 4.81
CA MET A 22 5.66 11.02 4.95
C MET A 22 4.68 10.90 6.11
N ALA A 23 4.17 9.69 6.37
CA ALA A 23 3.23 9.41 7.45
C ALA A 23 3.90 9.19 8.83
N GLN A 24 5.23 9.13 8.89
CA GLN A 24 5.97 8.73 10.08
C GLN A 24 5.70 9.66 11.27
N GLY A 25 5.27 9.08 12.39
CA GLY A 25 5.03 9.82 13.64
C GLY A 25 3.75 10.68 13.64
N GLY A 26 2.94 10.60 12.58
CA GLY A 26 1.68 11.32 12.45
C GLY A 26 0.44 10.42 12.57
N HIS A 27 -0.74 11.04 12.53
CA HIS A 27 -2.03 10.33 12.54
C HIS A 27 -2.23 9.43 11.30
N LEU A 28 -1.52 9.70 10.21
CA LEU A 28 -1.53 8.92 8.97
C LEU A 28 -0.69 7.64 9.05
N MET A 29 -0.04 7.37 10.18
CA MET A 29 0.80 6.20 10.33
C MET A 29 -0.06 4.92 10.31
N PRO A 30 0.16 4.01 9.35
CA PRO A 30 -0.75 2.89 9.17
C PRO A 30 -0.68 1.91 10.35
N LYS A 31 -1.85 1.40 10.71
CA LYS A 31 -2.11 0.31 11.65
C LYS A 31 -1.53 -1.01 11.12
N ALA A 32 -1.52 -2.02 11.98
CA ALA A 32 -0.98 -3.34 11.64
C ALA A 32 -1.65 -3.97 10.40
N TYR A 33 -2.98 -3.87 10.32
CA TYR A 33 -3.75 -4.40 9.19
C TYR A 33 -3.40 -3.69 7.87
N GLU A 34 -3.39 -2.36 7.88
CA GLU A 34 -3.03 -1.53 6.72
C GLU A 34 -1.60 -1.83 6.23
N ARG A 35 -0.64 -2.05 7.15
CA ARG A 35 0.73 -2.46 6.78
C ARG A 35 0.79 -3.82 6.11
N MET A 36 -0.01 -4.78 6.58
CA MET A 36 -0.11 -6.11 5.96
C MET A 36 -0.64 -6.01 4.53
N LEU A 37 -1.64 -5.16 4.28
CA LEU A 37 -2.16 -4.93 2.92
C LEU A 37 -1.11 -4.26 2.02
N LEU A 38 -0.38 -3.27 2.53
CA LEU A 38 0.70 -2.63 1.79
C LEU A 38 1.85 -3.59 1.44
N ASP A 39 2.20 -4.52 2.32
CA ASP A 39 3.21 -5.56 2.04
C ASP A 39 2.74 -6.51 0.91
N GLN A 40 1.48 -6.94 0.94
CA GLN A 40 0.89 -7.74 -0.13
C GLN A 40 0.83 -7.00 -1.47
N PHE A 41 0.54 -5.69 -1.45
CA PHE A 41 0.60 -4.85 -2.65
C PHE A 41 2.01 -4.77 -3.21
N VAL A 42 3.03 -4.54 -2.37
CA VAL A 42 4.43 -4.53 -2.82
C VAL A 42 4.77 -5.82 -3.55
N ARG A 43 4.49 -6.98 -2.94
CA ARG A 43 4.72 -8.31 -3.50
C ARG A 43 3.92 -8.59 -4.77
N GLY A 44 2.94 -7.75 -5.10
CA GLY A 44 2.04 -7.95 -6.23
C GLY A 44 1.00 -9.04 -5.99
N THR A 45 0.80 -9.44 -4.73
CA THR A 45 -0.28 -10.36 -4.32
C THR A 45 -1.63 -9.65 -4.35
N LEU A 46 -1.65 -8.36 -4.05
CA LEU A 46 -2.81 -7.49 -4.21
C LEU A 46 -2.52 -6.36 -5.20
N THR A 47 -3.54 -5.97 -5.93
CA THR A 47 -3.62 -4.72 -6.67
C THR A 47 -3.99 -3.57 -5.75
N LEU A 48 -3.85 -2.33 -6.22
CA LEU A 48 -4.24 -1.15 -5.43
C LEU A 48 -5.76 -1.13 -5.19
N ASP A 49 -6.56 -1.50 -6.18
CA ASP A 49 -8.02 -1.57 -6.06
C ASP A 49 -8.45 -2.59 -5.00
N GLU A 50 -7.80 -3.76 -4.93
CA GLU A 50 -8.07 -4.76 -3.90
C GLU A 50 -7.67 -4.28 -2.49
N VAL A 51 -6.57 -3.54 -2.37
CA VAL A 51 -6.19 -2.91 -1.09
C VAL A 51 -7.27 -1.93 -0.63
N ILE A 52 -7.78 -1.08 -1.53
CA ILE A 52 -8.83 -0.11 -1.22
C ILE A 52 -10.10 -0.84 -0.76
N ALA A 53 -10.53 -1.87 -1.50
CA ALA A 53 -11.71 -2.65 -1.14
C ALA A 53 -11.58 -3.31 0.26
N CYS A 54 -10.39 -3.82 0.61
CA CYS A 54 -10.13 -4.36 1.95
C CYS A 54 -10.23 -3.28 3.06
N LEU A 55 -9.75 -2.07 2.80
CA LEU A 55 -9.82 -0.97 3.76
C LEU A 55 -11.27 -0.50 3.95
N GLU A 56 -12.01 -0.32 2.87
CA GLU A 56 -13.43 0.06 2.92
C GLU A 56 -14.25 -0.98 3.68
N ALA A 57 -14.02 -2.27 3.43
CA ALA A 57 -14.69 -3.35 4.16
C ALA A 57 -14.43 -3.28 5.67
N GLN A 58 -13.19 -2.97 6.09
CA GLN A 58 -12.82 -2.85 7.50
C GLN A 58 -13.41 -1.60 8.18
N GLU A 59 -13.72 -0.54 7.44
CA GLU A 59 -14.36 0.67 7.99
C GLU A 59 -15.88 0.50 8.20
N HIS A 60 -16.47 -0.53 7.61
CA HIS A 60 -17.90 -0.83 7.69
C HIS A 60 -18.26 -1.95 8.71
N GLU A 61 -17.28 -2.50 9.43
CA GLU A 61 -17.46 -3.39 10.59
C GLU A 61 -17.51 -2.60 11.92
#